data_AF-A0A401U230-F1
#
_entry.id   AF-A0A401U230-F1
#
_cell.length_a   1.000
_cell.length_b   1.000
_cell.length_c   1.000
_cell.angle_alpha   90.00
_cell.angle_beta   90.00
_cell.angle_gamma   90.00
#
_symmetry.space_group_name_H-M   'P 1'
#
loop_
_entity.id
_entity.type
_entity.pdbx_description
1 polymer ?
#
loop_
_entity_poly.entity_id
_entity_poly.type
_entity_poly.pdbx_seq_one_letter_code
_entity_poly.pdbx_strand_id
1 'polypeptide(L)'
;AKAWKAFKLSAVSSFTYVETAGLLFAGKLVGDSARLTRTVSDPNTDGLDESVIDRVGPRLDPRAVAGRLTGFDDAQRVAMAEAVLRAMSMTQDFARLVLLTGHGSTTVNNPHASGLDCGACGGHTGEANARVAAAILNDPGVRRGLAGKGIDIPEDTWFLGCLHDTTTDEVHIFDADDLPA
;
A
#
# COMPACT_ATOMS: atom_id res chain seq x y z
N ALA A 1 31.36 -11.00 -9.09
CA ALA A 1 29.90 -10.72 -8.98
C ALA A 1 29.20 -10.55 -10.34
N LYS A 2 29.62 -9.62 -11.20
CA LYS A 2 28.92 -9.29 -12.47
C LYS A 2 28.87 -10.45 -13.48
N ALA A 3 29.99 -11.15 -13.70
CA ALA A 3 30.05 -12.32 -14.60
C ALA A 3 29.18 -13.49 -14.13
N TRP A 4 29.11 -13.73 -12.82
CA TRP A 4 28.25 -14.75 -12.22
C TRP A 4 26.77 -14.43 -12.39
N LYS A 5 26.37 -13.17 -12.15
CA LYS A 5 25.00 -12.69 -12.40
C LYS A 5 24.64 -12.82 -13.89
N ALA A 6 25.56 -12.46 -14.79
CA ALA A 6 25.36 -12.61 -16.23
C ALA A 6 25.22 -14.07 -16.66
N PHE A 7 26.02 -15.00 -16.11
CA PHE A 7 25.92 -16.43 -16.38
C PHE A 7 24.56 -17.00 -15.95
N LYS A 8 24.06 -16.65 -14.76
CA LYS A 8 22.75 -17.14 -14.28
C LYS A 8 21.57 -16.63 -15.11
N LEU A 9 21.66 -15.41 -15.63
CA LEU A 9 20.56 -14.71 -16.31
C LEU A 9 20.65 -14.77 -17.85
N SER A 10 21.73 -15.31 -18.40
CA SER A 10 21.91 -15.44 -19.85
C SER A 10 21.01 -16.53 -20.42
N ALA A 11 20.40 -16.26 -21.59
CA ALA A 11 19.52 -17.18 -22.30
C ALA A 11 20.18 -18.54 -22.64
N VAL A 12 21.50 -18.56 -22.81
CA VAL A 12 22.24 -19.77 -23.21
C VAL A 12 22.62 -20.66 -22.02
N SER A 13 22.70 -20.09 -20.81
CA SER A 13 23.22 -20.80 -19.63
C SER A 13 22.26 -20.89 -18.44
N SER A 14 21.14 -20.18 -18.46
CA SER A 14 20.14 -20.19 -17.38
C SER A 14 19.56 -21.60 -17.16
N PHE A 15 19.19 -22.31 -18.22
CA PHE A 15 18.65 -23.67 -18.14
C PHE A 15 19.66 -24.66 -17.55
N THR A 16 20.89 -24.70 -18.08
CA THR A 16 21.95 -25.58 -17.57
C THR A 16 22.30 -25.25 -16.12
N TYR A 17 22.30 -23.97 -15.74
CA TYR A 17 22.53 -23.56 -14.35
C TYR A 17 21.41 -24.09 -13.42
N VAL A 18 20.14 -23.94 -13.80
CA VAL A 18 19.02 -24.47 -13.01
C VAL A 18 19.03 -26.00 -12.98
N GLU A 19 19.34 -26.67 -14.09
CA GLU A 19 19.42 -28.13 -14.16
C GLU A 19 20.52 -28.70 -13.26
N THR A 20 21.70 -28.08 -13.25
CA THR A 20 22.86 -28.57 -12.49
C THR A 20 22.84 -28.16 -11.01
N ALA A 21 22.44 -26.92 -10.71
CA ALA A 21 22.50 -26.37 -9.36
C ALA A 21 21.12 -26.28 -8.69
N GLY A 22 20.03 -26.58 -9.39
CA GLY A 22 18.65 -26.40 -8.90
C GLY A 22 18.34 -27.17 -7.62
N LEU A 23 18.82 -28.41 -7.50
CA LEU A 23 18.62 -29.22 -6.30
C LEU A 23 19.26 -28.59 -5.05
N LEU A 24 20.31 -27.77 -5.19
CA LEU A 24 20.92 -27.04 -4.08
C LEU A 24 19.96 -26.00 -3.46
N PHE A 25 18.91 -25.60 -4.19
CA PHE A 25 17.88 -24.69 -3.70
C PHE A 25 16.73 -25.39 -2.97
N ALA A 26 16.69 -26.73 -2.89
CA ALA A 26 15.59 -27.47 -2.26
C ALA A 26 15.35 -27.05 -0.81
N GLY A 27 16.42 -26.91 -0.01
CA GLY A 27 16.32 -26.44 1.37
C GLY A 27 15.77 -25.01 1.48
N LYS A 28 16.18 -24.11 0.56
CA LYS A 28 15.62 -22.76 0.48
C LYS A 28 14.13 -22.81 0.14
N LEU A 29 13.71 -23.59 -0.86
CA LEU A 29 12.31 -23.71 -1.26
C LEU A 29 11.43 -24.24 -0.13
N VAL A 30 11.92 -25.24 0.63
CA VAL A 30 11.23 -25.74 1.83
C VAL A 30 11.14 -24.63 2.90
N GLY A 31 12.23 -23.90 3.15
CA GLY A 31 12.24 -22.77 4.09
C GLY A 31 11.24 -21.67 3.70
N ASP A 32 11.23 -21.27 2.43
CA ASP A 32 10.32 -20.27 1.89
C ASP A 32 8.86 -20.74 1.98
N SER A 33 8.59 -22.02 1.67
CA SER A 33 7.24 -22.61 1.75
C SER A 33 6.73 -22.71 3.19
N ALA A 34 7.64 -22.89 4.15
CA ALA A 34 7.34 -22.90 5.58
C ALA A 34 7.37 -21.50 6.22
N ARG A 35 7.50 -20.43 5.43
CA ARG A 35 7.66 -19.03 5.88
C ARG A 35 8.87 -18.80 6.82
N LEU A 36 9.87 -19.70 6.79
CA LEU A 36 11.10 -19.57 7.59
C LEU A 36 12.11 -18.61 6.95
N THR A 37 12.02 -18.42 5.64
CA THR A 37 12.84 -17.49 4.87
C THR A 37 11.96 -16.66 3.94
N ARG A 38 12.38 -15.41 3.65
CA ARG A 38 11.72 -14.56 2.65
C ARG A 38 12.38 -14.78 1.29
N THR A 39 11.55 -15.10 0.30
CA THR A 39 12.01 -15.56 -1.02
C THR A 39 12.78 -14.45 -1.77
N VAL A 40 12.24 -13.22 -1.78
CA VAL A 40 12.76 -11.99 -2.41
C VAL A 40 12.11 -10.72 -1.82
N SER A 41 12.74 -9.56 -2.02
CA SER A 41 12.14 -8.24 -1.75
C SER A 41 10.98 -7.94 -2.72
N ASP A 42 10.03 -7.10 -2.29
CA ASP A 42 8.95 -6.63 -3.17
C ASP A 42 9.55 -5.80 -4.32
N PRO A 43 9.25 -6.11 -5.60
CA PRO A 43 9.76 -5.37 -6.75
C PRO A 43 9.51 -3.85 -6.70
N ASN A 44 8.43 -3.40 -6.06
CA ASN A 44 8.09 -1.98 -5.92
C ASN A 44 9.00 -1.24 -4.93
N THR A 45 9.72 -1.98 -4.09
CA THR A 45 10.65 -1.45 -3.08
C THR A 45 12.09 -1.90 -3.30
N ASP A 46 12.35 -2.67 -4.36
CA ASP A 46 13.69 -3.21 -4.64
C ASP A 46 14.69 -2.07 -4.85
N GLY A 47 15.77 -2.10 -4.06
CA GLY A 47 16.80 -1.06 -4.07
C GLY A 47 16.53 0.15 -3.18
N LEU A 48 15.43 0.18 -2.41
CA LEU A 48 15.21 1.17 -1.35
C LEU A 48 15.71 0.65 0.00
N ASP A 49 16.30 1.52 0.81
CA ASP A 49 16.62 1.22 2.20
C ASP A 49 15.33 1.13 3.03
N GLU A 50 15.32 0.24 4.03
CA GLU A 50 14.15 0.03 4.91
C GLU A 50 13.66 1.34 5.56
N SER A 51 14.59 2.15 6.05
CA SER A 51 14.30 3.49 6.60
C SER A 51 13.64 4.48 5.62
N VAL A 52 13.76 4.23 4.31
CA VAL A 52 13.11 5.04 3.28
C VAL A 52 11.73 4.49 3.00
N ILE A 53 11.57 3.16 2.88
CA ILE A 53 10.31 2.48 2.60
C ILE A 53 9.21 2.94 3.56
N ASP A 54 9.50 2.96 4.86
CA ASP A 54 8.54 3.36 5.90
C ASP A 54 8.08 4.81 5.79
N ARG A 55 8.85 5.66 5.10
CA ARG A 55 8.57 7.09 4.91
C ARG A 55 8.00 7.41 3.53
N VAL A 56 7.93 6.43 2.63
CA VAL A 56 7.30 6.64 1.32
C VAL A 56 5.79 6.69 1.53
N GLY A 57 5.17 7.75 1.04
CA GLY A 57 3.72 7.94 1.15
C GLY A 57 3.15 8.89 0.11
N PRO A 58 1.81 8.88 -0.04
CA PRO A 58 1.14 9.79 -0.94
C PRO A 58 1.33 11.24 -0.48
N ARG A 59 1.55 12.15 -1.44
CA ARG A 59 1.56 13.59 -1.18
C ARG A 59 0.29 14.21 -1.71
N LEU A 60 -0.45 14.89 -0.83
CA LEU A 60 -1.76 15.45 -1.13
C LEU A 60 -1.71 16.88 -1.65
N ASP A 61 -0.60 17.59 -1.43
CA ASP A 61 -0.50 19.01 -1.77
C ASP A 61 -0.50 19.22 -3.29
N PRO A 62 -1.28 20.20 -3.80
CA PRO A 62 -1.30 20.52 -5.21
C PRO A 62 0.10 20.87 -5.74
N ARG A 63 0.58 20.12 -6.74
CA ARG A 63 1.86 20.40 -7.40
C ARG A 63 1.89 19.89 -8.83
N ALA A 64 2.66 20.59 -9.67
CA ALA A 64 3.01 20.10 -11.00
C ALA A 64 4.18 19.12 -10.91
N VAL A 65 4.01 17.90 -11.44
CA VAL A 65 5.05 16.89 -11.58
C VAL A 65 5.13 16.48 -13.03
N ALA A 66 6.29 16.69 -13.66
CA ALA A 66 6.50 16.41 -15.09
C ALA A 66 5.40 17.00 -15.99
N GLY A 67 4.94 18.22 -15.69
CA GLY A 67 3.89 18.91 -16.46
C GLY A 67 2.45 18.47 -16.15
N ARG A 68 2.24 17.50 -15.25
CA ARG A 68 0.91 17.07 -14.79
C ARG A 68 0.59 17.67 -13.42
N LEU A 69 -0.59 18.26 -13.26
CA LEU A 69 -1.09 18.66 -11.94
C LEU A 69 -1.47 17.42 -11.13
N THR A 70 -1.00 17.36 -9.89
CA THR A 70 -1.19 16.27 -8.93
C THR A 70 -1.57 16.86 -7.57
N GLY A 71 -2.11 16.05 -6.66
CA GLY A 71 -2.64 16.51 -5.37
C GLY A 71 -4.06 17.05 -5.48
N PHE A 72 -4.56 17.60 -4.37
CA PHE A 72 -5.93 18.07 -4.22
C PHE A 72 -5.97 19.44 -3.57
N ASP A 73 -6.72 20.37 -4.17
CA ASP A 73 -7.09 21.62 -3.51
C ASP A 73 -8.11 21.39 -2.38
N ASP A 74 -8.33 22.40 -1.54
CA ASP A 74 -9.19 22.27 -0.36
C ASP A 74 -10.63 21.85 -0.70
N ALA A 75 -11.18 22.36 -1.81
CA ALA A 75 -12.52 22.02 -2.24
C ALA A 75 -12.62 20.56 -2.72
N GLN A 76 -11.59 20.08 -3.43
CA GLN A 76 -11.45 18.70 -3.85
C GLN A 76 -11.31 17.76 -2.64
N ARG A 77 -10.51 18.13 -1.63
CA ARG A 77 -10.35 17.34 -0.40
C ARG A 77 -11.68 17.17 0.33
N VAL A 78 -12.45 18.25 0.51
CA VAL A 78 -13.79 18.19 1.13
C VAL A 78 -14.75 17.34 0.31
N ALA A 79 -14.77 17.53 -1.02
CA ALA A 79 -15.66 16.76 -1.90
C ALA A 79 -15.34 15.26 -1.88
N MET A 80 -14.06 14.88 -1.87
CA MET A 80 -13.62 13.49 -1.76
C MET A 80 -14.01 12.88 -0.40
N ALA A 81 -13.80 13.63 0.68
CA ALA A 81 -14.16 13.18 2.02
C ALA A 81 -15.67 12.94 2.14
N GLU A 82 -16.50 13.85 1.62
CA GLU A 82 -17.95 13.67 1.60
C GLU A 82 -18.34 12.45 0.77
N ALA A 83 -17.76 12.31 -0.44
CA ALA A 83 -18.06 11.21 -1.34
C ALA A 83 -17.72 9.84 -0.73
N VAL A 84 -16.54 9.70 -0.10
CA VAL A 84 -16.11 8.42 0.46
C VAL A 84 -16.96 8.02 1.67
N LEU A 85 -17.24 8.95 2.59
CA LEU A 85 -18.06 8.68 3.76
C LEU A 85 -19.49 8.30 3.39
N ARG A 86 -20.09 9.00 2.41
CA ARG A 86 -21.43 8.65 1.90
C ARG A 86 -21.44 7.30 1.18
N ALA A 87 -20.41 7.00 0.37
CA ALA A 87 -20.31 5.72 -0.31
C ALA A 87 -20.22 4.54 0.68
N MET A 88 -19.57 4.73 1.82
CA MET A 88 -19.48 3.74 2.89
C MET A 88 -20.69 3.75 3.84
N SER A 89 -21.65 4.65 3.63
CA SER A 89 -22.75 4.93 4.58
C SER A 89 -22.28 5.27 6.00
N MET A 90 -21.07 5.79 6.13
CA MET A 90 -20.41 6.12 7.40
C MET A 90 -20.46 7.63 7.60
N THR A 91 -21.64 8.15 7.90
CA THR A 91 -21.89 9.60 8.04
C THR A 91 -22.21 10.05 9.46
N GLN A 92 -22.31 9.11 10.40
CA GLN A 92 -22.65 9.32 11.81
C GLN A 92 -22.05 8.19 12.65
N ASP A 93 -22.13 8.32 13.98
CA ASP A 93 -21.70 7.29 14.95
C ASP A 93 -20.24 6.82 14.78
N PHE A 94 -19.35 7.77 14.50
CA PHE A 94 -17.92 7.48 14.32
C PHE A 94 -17.31 6.90 15.60
N ALA A 95 -16.52 5.84 15.44
CA ALA A 95 -15.69 5.30 16.50
C ALA A 95 -14.45 6.17 16.71
N ARG A 96 -13.86 6.10 17.92
CA ARG A 96 -12.60 6.80 18.23
C ARG A 96 -11.45 6.45 17.28
N LEU A 97 -11.40 5.20 16.82
CA LEU A 97 -10.45 4.73 15.81
C LEU A 97 -11.22 4.09 14.66
N VAL A 98 -10.92 4.52 13.44
CA VAL A 98 -11.51 4.00 12.21
C VAL A 98 -10.39 3.56 11.27
N LEU A 99 -10.29 2.26 11.02
CA LEU A 99 -9.31 1.71 10.08
C LEU A 99 -9.91 1.71 8.68
N LEU A 100 -9.30 2.46 7.77
CA LEU A 100 -9.61 2.44 6.34
C LEU A 100 -8.63 1.46 5.69
N THR A 101 -9.12 0.27 5.39
CA THR A 101 -8.26 -0.85 4.96
C THR A 101 -8.36 -1.04 3.46
N GLY A 102 -7.28 -0.74 2.75
CA GLY A 102 -7.07 -1.17 1.37
C GLY A 102 -6.74 -2.66 1.31
N HIS A 103 -6.93 -3.28 0.15
CA HIS A 103 -6.57 -4.69 -0.05
C HIS A 103 -5.34 -4.81 -0.95
N GLY A 104 -4.54 -5.83 -0.71
CA GLY A 104 -3.42 -6.20 -1.56
C GLY A 104 -3.08 -7.68 -1.41
N SER A 105 -1.99 -8.09 -2.03
CA SER A 105 -1.50 -9.46 -1.97
C SER A 105 0.02 -9.51 -1.91
N THR A 106 0.56 -10.43 -1.11
CA THR A 106 1.98 -10.81 -1.23
C THR A 106 2.12 -11.98 -2.20
N THR A 107 2.90 -11.79 -3.27
CA THR A 107 3.20 -12.83 -4.26
C THR A 107 4.66 -12.74 -4.72
N VAL A 108 5.22 -13.85 -5.22
CA VAL A 108 6.58 -13.91 -5.73
C VAL A 108 6.59 -14.61 -7.09
N ASN A 109 7.20 -13.95 -8.10
CA ASN A 109 7.34 -14.49 -9.45
C ASN A 109 5.99 -14.92 -10.07
N ASN A 110 4.96 -14.10 -9.90
CA ASN A 110 3.61 -14.40 -10.38
C ASN A 110 3.20 -13.45 -11.53
N PRO A 111 3.04 -13.94 -12.78
CA PRO A 111 2.60 -13.10 -13.90
C PRO A 111 1.16 -12.58 -13.74
N HIS A 112 0.40 -13.12 -12.78
CA HIS A 112 -0.95 -12.68 -12.43
C HIS A 112 -1.01 -11.84 -11.15
N ALA A 113 0.12 -11.31 -10.66
CA ALA A 113 0.18 -10.55 -9.41
C ALA A 113 -0.86 -9.42 -9.32
N SER A 114 -1.01 -8.63 -10.39
CA SER A 114 -2.01 -7.55 -10.43
C SER A 114 -3.46 -8.05 -10.34
N GLY A 115 -3.73 -9.30 -10.71
CA GLY A 115 -5.06 -9.91 -10.54
C GLY A 115 -5.34 -10.38 -9.11
N LEU A 116 -4.32 -10.46 -8.25
CA LEU A 116 -4.44 -10.82 -6.85
C LEU A 116 -4.51 -9.59 -5.93
N ASP A 117 -4.07 -8.43 -6.42
CA ASP A 117 -4.29 -7.16 -5.76
C ASP A 117 -5.74 -6.67 -5.90
N CYS A 118 -6.04 -5.48 -5.38
CA CYS A 118 -7.39 -4.97 -5.32
C CYS A 118 -7.96 -4.66 -6.72
N GLY A 119 -8.97 -5.43 -7.13
CA GLY A 119 -9.67 -5.22 -8.39
C GLY A 119 -10.32 -3.84 -8.50
N ALA A 120 -10.84 -3.30 -7.40
CA ALA A 120 -11.41 -1.94 -7.36
C ALA A 120 -10.35 -0.83 -7.52
N CYS A 121 -9.08 -1.15 -7.26
CA CYS A 121 -7.94 -0.26 -7.46
C CYS A 121 -7.24 -0.51 -8.81
N GLY A 122 -7.85 -1.29 -9.70
CA GLY A 122 -7.31 -1.56 -11.03
C GLY A 122 -6.15 -2.55 -11.05
N GLY A 123 -6.07 -3.44 -10.06
CA GLY A 123 -4.99 -4.41 -9.92
C GLY A 123 -3.71 -3.83 -9.31
N HIS A 124 -3.89 -2.78 -8.50
CA HIS A 124 -2.90 -2.24 -7.59
C HIS A 124 -3.34 -2.51 -6.14
N THR A 125 -2.38 -2.50 -5.23
CA THR A 125 -2.66 -2.50 -3.80
C THR A 125 -3.46 -1.24 -3.39
N GLY A 126 -4.29 -1.37 -2.36
CA GLY A 126 -5.20 -0.32 -1.90
C GLY A 126 -4.61 0.61 -0.84
N GLU A 127 -3.34 0.44 -0.46
CA GLU A 127 -2.65 1.18 0.59
C GLU A 127 -2.61 2.69 0.31
N ALA A 128 -2.32 3.09 -0.92
CA ALA A 128 -2.24 4.51 -1.27
C ALA A 128 -3.61 5.20 -1.11
N ASN A 129 -4.69 4.53 -1.53
CA ASN A 129 -6.05 5.04 -1.41
C ASN A 129 -6.49 5.13 0.05
N ALA A 130 -6.20 4.10 0.84
CA ALA A 130 -6.46 4.07 2.28
C ALA A 130 -5.76 5.23 3.01
N ARG A 131 -4.46 5.42 2.75
CA ARG A 131 -3.65 6.49 3.37
C ARG A 131 -4.10 7.88 2.93
N VAL A 132 -4.43 8.07 1.65
CA VAL A 132 -5.01 9.34 1.14
C VAL A 132 -6.33 9.66 1.85
N ALA A 133 -7.23 8.68 1.96
CA ALA A 133 -8.52 8.90 2.60
C ALA A 133 -8.35 9.23 4.10
N ALA A 134 -7.50 8.50 4.81
CA ALA A 134 -7.23 8.74 6.22
C ALA A 134 -6.65 10.15 6.45
N ALA A 135 -5.64 10.55 5.68
CA ALA A 135 -5.03 11.87 5.79
C ALA A 135 -6.00 13.01 5.46
N ILE A 136 -6.84 12.86 4.43
CA ILE A 136 -7.88 13.84 4.11
C ILE A 136 -8.92 13.93 5.24
N LEU A 137 -9.36 12.80 5.80
CA LEU A 137 -10.38 12.77 6.86
C LEU A 137 -9.85 13.26 8.21
N ASN A 138 -8.54 13.21 8.44
CA ASN A 138 -7.89 13.79 9.62
C ASN A 138 -7.58 15.28 9.49
N ASP A 139 -7.69 15.87 8.29
CA ASP A 139 -7.44 17.30 8.09
C ASP A 139 -8.51 18.18 8.77
N PRO A 140 -8.14 19.09 9.69
CA PRO A 140 -9.13 19.93 10.39
C PRO A 140 -9.92 20.87 9.46
N GLY A 141 -9.33 21.32 8.35
CA GLY A 141 -10.00 22.12 7.34
C GLY A 141 -11.08 21.33 6.61
N VAL A 142 -10.77 20.09 6.25
CA VAL A 142 -11.72 19.15 5.66
C VAL A 142 -12.88 18.86 6.62
N ARG A 143 -12.60 18.57 7.91
CA ARG A 143 -13.64 18.33 8.92
C ARG A 143 -14.59 19.52 9.10
N ARG A 144 -14.08 20.75 9.11
CA ARG A 144 -14.92 21.97 9.11
C ARG A 144 -15.80 22.05 7.86
N GLY A 145 -15.26 21.69 6.69
CA GLY A 145 -16.01 21.63 5.44
C GLY A 145 -17.14 20.58 5.49
N LEU A 146 -16.87 19.41 6.06
CA LEU A 146 -17.84 18.31 6.22
C LEU A 146 -18.97 18.66 7.19
N ALA A 147 -18.69 19.38 8.27
CA ALA A 147 -19.73 19.84 9.19
C ALA A 147 -20.79 20.69 8.46
N GLY A 148 -20.36 21.55 7.53
CA GLY A 148 -21.27 22.31 6.65
C GLY A 148 -22.09 21.45 5.67
N LYS A 149 -21.73 20.17 5.51
CA LYS A 149 -22.43 19.15 4.71
C LYS A 149 -23.28 18.18 5.54
N GLY A 150 -23.39 18.44 6.85
CA GLY A 150 -24.15 17.61 7.79
C GLY A 150 -23.45 16.31 8.18
N ILE A 151 -22.11 16.24 8.05
CA ILE A 151 -21.31 15.12 8.53
C ILE A 151 -20.38 15.67 9.60
N ASP A 152 -20.67 15.37 10.86
CA ASP A 152 -19.86 15.79 11.99
C ASP A 152 -18.97 14.64 12.46
N ILE A 153 -17.65 14.85 12.41
CA ILE A 153 -16.66 13.87 12.83
C ILE A 153 -16.11 14.33 14.18
N PRO A 154 -16.29 13.54 15.26
CA PRO A 154 -15.76 13.90 16.58
C PRO A 154 -14.26 14.20 16.56
N GLU A 155 -13.82 15.16 17.37
CA GLU A 155 -12.40 15.53 17.46
C GLU A 155 -11.51 14.38 17.93
N ASP A 156 -12.06 13.44 18.70
CA ASP A 156 -11.37 12.24 19.19
C ASP A 156 -11.45 11.03 18.25
N THR A 157 -12.07 11.19 17.07
CA THR A 157 -12.05 10.20 15.99
C THR A 157 -10.78 10.35 15.16
N TRP A 158 -10.05 9.25 14.96
CA TRP A 158 -8.87 9.17 14.12
C TRP A 158 -9.03 8.10 13.06
N PHE A 159 -8.74 8.47 11.81
CA PHE A 159 -8.70 7.55 10.68
C PHE A 159 -7.29 7.03 10.46
N LEU A 160 -7.13 5.72 10.28
CA LEU A 160 -5.85 5.08 10.00
C LEU A 160 -5.90 4.44 8.61
N GLY A 161 -4.87 4.68 7.80
CA GLY A 161 -4.69 3.95 6.54
C GLY A 161 -4.10 2.57 6.83
N CYS A 162 -4.73 1.52 6.32
CA CYS A 162 -4.25 0.15 6.50
C CYS A 162 -4.21 -0.60 5.16
N LEU A 163 -3.42 -1.68 5.12
CA LEU A 163 -3.42 -2.66 4.04
C LEU A 163 -3.67 -4.05 4.63
N HIS A 164 -4.73 -4.71 4.18
CA HIS A 164 -4.94 -6.13 4.40
C HIS A 164 -4.32 -6.91 3.25
N ASP A 165 -3.31 -7.73 3.58
CA ASP A 165 -2.77 -8.71 2.67
C ASP A 165 -3.68 -9.94 2.65
N THR A 166 -4.44 -10.06 1.58
CA THR A 166 -5.47 -11.09 1.41
C THR A 166 -4.90 -12.50 1.23
N THR A 167 -3.59 -12.66 1.00
CA THR A 167 -2.96 -14.00 0.90
C THR A 167 -2.39 -14.50 2.22
N THR A 168 -2.26 -13.61 3.21
CA THR A 168 -1.69 -13.92 4.53
C THR A 168 -2.63 -13.62 5.70
N ASP A 169 -3.71 -12.86 5.46
CA ASP A 169 -4.60 -12.28 6.45
C ASP A 169 -3.95 -11.30 7.43
N GLU A 170 -2.76 -10.81 7.10
CA GLU A 170 -2.07 -9.80 7.89
C GLU A 170 -2.62 -8.39 7.57
N VAL A 171 -2.76 -7.56 8.59
CA VAL A 171 -3.15 -6.15 8.45
C VAL A 171 -1.97 -5.27 8.87
N HIS A 172 -1.48 -4.48 7.93
CA HIS A 172 -0.44 -3.49 8.17
C HIS A 172 -1.07 -2.10 8.36
N ILE A 173 -0.65 -1.41 9.41
CA ILE A 173 -1.11 -0.05 9.75
C ILE A 173 0.00 0.92 9.35
N PHE A 174 -0.35 1.94 8.57
CA PHE A 174 0.57 2.99 8.14
C PHE A 174 0.43 4.25 8.98
N ASP A 175 1.51 5.04 9.00
CA ASP A 175 1.52 6.42 9.53
C ASP A 175 1.03 6.50 10.99
N ALA A 176 1.23 5.43 11.77
CA ALA A 176 0.78 5.35 13.17
C ALA A 176 1.50 6.37 14.08
N ASP A 177 2.71 6.79 13.68
CA ASP A 177 3.50 7.80 14.40
C ASP A 177 2.89 9.22 14.31
N ASP A 178 1.97 9.46 13.36
CA ASP A 178 1.26 10.74 13.22
C ASP A 178 0.06 10.86 14.18
N LEU A 179 -0.27 9.79 14.92
CA LEU A 179 -1.38 9.77 15.86
C LEU A 179 -1.01 10.45 17.19
N PRO A 180 -1.98 11.08 17.87
CA PRO A 180 -1.75 11.62 19.20
C PRO A 180 -1.40 10.50 20.19
N ALA A 181 -0.51 10.83 21.13
CA ALA A 181 -0.03 9.95 22.19
C ALA A 181 -1.10 9.63 23.26
#